data_AF-A0A7J9Y9N6-F1
#
_entry.id   AF-A0A7J9Y9N6-F1
#
_cell.length_a   1.000
_cell.length_b   1.000
_cell.length_c   1.000
_cell.angle_alpha   90.00
_cell.angle_beta   90.00
_cell.angle_gamma   90.00
#
_symmetry.space_group_name_H-M   'P 1'
#
loop_
_entity.id
_entity.type
_entity.pdbx_description
1 polymer ?
#
loop_
_entity_poly.entity_id
_entity_poly.type
_entity_poly.pdbx_seq_one_letter_code
_entity_poly.pdbx_strand_id
1 'polypeptide(L)'
;MTRRKVFDPAGIPASFWWRHDVQVALARREVGRLFQLYLQASPHCTQTQIALLTQHDRSDISNWVRGVRRGQVSDIEVLTRIADGLEMPDEARVLLGLAPADTRVAAIRGAR
;
A
#
# COMPACT_ATOMS: atom_id res chain seq x y z
N MET A 1 -7.04 26.37 13.91
CA MET A 1 -7.12 25.22 12.99
C MET A 1 -5.85 24.39 13.13
N THR A 2 -5.91 23.23 13.78
CA THR A 2 -4.75 22.38 14.02
C THR A 2 -4.31 21.76 12.68
N ARG A 3 -3.06 21.99 12.26
CA ARG A 3 -2.47 21.35 11.07
C ARG A 3 -2.65 19.84 11.20
N ARG A 4 -3.51 19.24 10.37
CA ARG A 4 -3.79 17.81 10.42
C ARG A 4 -2.47 17.07 10.14
N LYS A 5 -1.97 16.32 11.13
CA LYS A 5 -0.72 15.56 11.00
C LYS A 5 -0.91 14.54 9.87
N VAL A 6 -0.07 14.63 8.84
CA VAL A 6 -0.03 13.64 7.76
C VAL A 6 0.39 12.31 8.39
N PHE A 7 -0.27 11.21 7.99
CA PHE A 7 0.09 9.88 8.45
C PHE A 7 1.45 9.50 7.85
N ASP A 8 2.33 8.92 8.66
CA ASP A 8 3.68 8.52 8.26
C ASP A 8 3.69 7.00 7.95
N PRO A 9 3.80 6.59 6.67
CA PRO A 9 3.84 5.18 6.29
C PRO A 9 5.11 4.45 6.77
N ALA A 10 6.25 5.16 6.89
CA ALA A 10 7.50 4.62 7.40
C ALA A 10 7.37 4.14 8.86
N GLY A 11 6.39 4.66 9.59
CA GLY A 11 6.08 4.27 10.97
C GLY A 11 5.42 2.91 11.11
N ILE A 12 5.03 2.25 10.01
CA ILE A 12 4.48 0.89 10.05
C ILE A 12 5.60 -0.12 10.32
N PRO A 13 5.50 -0.92 11.41
CA PRO A 13 6.56 -1.87 11.74
C PRO A 13 6.65 -2.99 10.68
N ALA A 14 7.87 -3.45 10.40
CA ALA A 14 8.12 -4.57 9.48
C ALA A 14 7.30 -5.83 9.83
N SER A 15 7.05 -6.05 11.12
CA SER A 15 6.23 -7.17 11.61
C SER A 15 4.80 -7.17 11.06
N PHE A 16 4.23 -6.01 10.69
CA PHE A 16 2.94 -5.94 10.00
C PHE A 16 2.99 -6.65 8.65
N TRP A 17 4.03 -6.36 7.85
CA TRP A 17 4.22 -6.92 6.52
C TRP A 17 4.52 -8.44 6.54
N TRP A 18 5.02 -8.95 7.66
CA TRP A 18 5.27 -10.37 7.87
C TRP A 18 4.07 -11.17 8.39
N ARG A 19 2.97 -10.51 8.76
CA ARG A 19 1.77 -11.25 9.17
C ARG A 19 1.25 -12.09 7.99
N HIS A 20 0.91 -13.35 8.28
CA HIS A 20 0.43 -14.29 7.27
C HIS A 20 -0.78 -13.76 6.49
N ASP A 21 -1.74 -13.10 7.14
CA ASP A 21 -2.92 -12.53 6.48
C ASP A 21 -2.58 -11.37 5.53
N VAL A 22 -1.56 -10.58 5.85
CA VAL A 22 -1.02 -9.52 4.99
C VAL A 22 -0.30 -10.14 3.79
N GLN A 23 0.57 -11.13 4.01
CA GLN A 23 1.30 -11.81 2.93
C GLN A 23 0.36 -12.51 1.94
N VAL A 24 -0.71 -13.15 2.43
CA VAL A 24 -1.74 -13.75 1.56
C VAL A 24 -2.45 -12.68 0.72
N ALA A 25 -2.82 -11.54 1.33
CA ALA A 25 -3.47 -10.45 0.60
C ALA A 25 -2.54 -9.85 -0.48
N LEU A 26 -1.24 -9.72 -0.19
CA LEU A 26 -0.23 -9.27 -1.15
C LEU A 26 -0.08 -10.26 -2.32
N ALA A 27 0.14 -11.55 -2.01
CA ALA A 27 0.33 -12.59 -3.02
C ALA A 27 -0.87 -12.75 -3.96
N ARG A 28 -2.09 -12.54 -3.44
CA ARG A 28 -3.33 -12.57 -4.24
C ARG A 28 -3.70 -11.20 -4.84
N ARG A 29 -2.93 -10.16 -4.53
CA ARG A 29 -3.18 -8.76 -4.89
C ARG A 29 -4.60 -8.30 -4.54
N GLU A 30 -5.09 -8.76 -3.38
CA GLU A 30 -6.38 -8.41 -2.81
C GLU A 30 -6.26 -7.04 -2.11
N VAL A 31 -6.17 -5.96 -2.89
CA VAL A 31 -5.95 -4.59 -2.39
C VAL A 31 -6.97 -4.17 -1.35
N GLY A 32 -8.24 -4.53 -1.53
CA GLY A 32 -9.28 -4.25 -0.54
C GLY A 32 -9.01 -4.92 0.82
N ARG A 33 -8.53 -6.16 0.80
CA ARG A 33 -8.15 -6.88 2.03
C ARG A 33 -6.92 -6.25 2.67
N LEU A 34 -5.91 -5.90 1.87
CA LEU A 34 -4.72 -5.20 2.35
C LEU A 34 -5.07 -3.89 3.06
N PHE A 35 -5.92 -3.05 2.47
CA PHE A 35 -6.34 -1.79 3.09
C PHE A 35 -7.14 -1.97 4.38
N GLN A 36 -7.98 -3.00 4.46
CA GLN A 36 -8.66 -3.33 5.72
C GLN A 36 -7.65 -3.67 6.82
N LEU A 37 -6.68 -4.54 6.52
CA LEU A 37 -5.64 -4.95 7.48
C LEU A 37 -4.76 -3.76 7.90
N TYR A 38 -4.40 -2.90 6.94
CA TYR A 38 -3.60 -1.71 7.18
C TYR A 38 -4.30 -0.71 8.10
N LEU A 39 -5.58 -0.42 7.84
CA LEU A 39 -6.40 0.46 8.69
C LEU A 39 -6.61 -0.12 10.09
N GLN A 40 -6.77 -1.44 10.22
CA GLN A 40 -6.90 -2.11 11.52
C GLN A 40 -5.60 -2.04 12.34
N ALA A 41 -4.45 -2.16 11.68
CA ALA A 41 -3.15 -2.11 12.33
C ALA A 41 -2.68 -0.67 12.64
N SER A 42 -3.32 0.34 12.07
CA SER A 42 -2.86 1.73 12.09
C SER A 42 -3.95 2.68 12.62
N PRO A 43 -4.11 2.84 13.94
CA PRO A 43 -5.18 3.64 14.54
C PRO A 43 -5.24 5.11 14.10
N HIS A 44 -4.10 5.65 13.64
CA HIS A 44 -3.99 7.03 13.18
C HIS A 44 -4.11 7.18 11.67
N CYS A 45 -4.26 6.08 10.92
CA CYS A 45 -4.45 6.08 9.48
C CYS A 45 -5.94 6.07 9.14
N THR A 46 -6.31 6.85 8.13
CA THR A 46 -7.69 6.96 7.63
C THR A 46 -7.75 6.65 6.15
N GLN A 47 -8.92 6.28 5.62
CA GLN A 47 -9.11 6.09 4.18
C GLN A 47 -8.72 7.32 3.35
N THR A 48 -8.94 8.53 3.88
CA THR A 48 -8.51 9.78 3.22
C THR A 48 -6.99 9.88 3.14
N GLN A 49 -6.27 9.45 4.16
CA GLN A 49 -4.80 9.42 4.14
C GLN A 49 -4.29 8.34 3.17
N ILE A 50 -4.89 7.15 3.15
CA ILE A 50 -4.55 6.12 2.15
C ILE A 50 -4.77 6.64 0.73
N ALA A 51 -5.90 7.30 0.48
CA ALA A 51 -6.21 7.91 -0.82
C ALA A 51 -5.13 8.91 -1.25
N LEU A 52 -4.78 9.82 -0.34
CA LEU A 52 -3.72 10.82 -0.57
C LEU A 52 -2.36 10.15 -0.83
N LEU A 53 -1.96 9.22 0.02
CA LEU A 53 -0.66 8.55 -0.06
C LEU A 53 -0.51 7.73 -1.35
N THR A 54 -1.55 7.01 -1.74
CA THR A 54 -1.54 6.11 -2.90
C THR A 54 -2.00 6.78 -4.19
N GLN A 55 -2.27 8.09 -4.17
CA GLN A 55 -2.77 8.87 -5.32
C GLN A 55 -4.04 8.26 -5.95
N HIS A 56 -5.01 7.89 -5.10
CA HIS A 56 -6.33 7.42 -5.50
C HIS A 56 -7.41 8.36 -4.99
N ASP A 57 -8.60 8.28 -5.59
CA ASP A 57 -9.77 8.92 -5.03
C ASP A 57 -10.21 8.23 -3.75
N ARG A 58 -10.67 9.02 -2.77
CA ARG A 58 -11.21 8.48 -1.52
C ARG A 58 -12.40 7.53 -1.75
N SER A 59 -13.22 7.80 -2.79
CA SER A 59 -14.32 6.91 -3.18
C SER A 59 -13.82 5.52 -3.59
N ASP A 60 -12.69 5.44 -4.29
CA ASP A 60 -12.09 4.17 -4.70
C ASP A 60 -11.56 3.38 -3.50
N ILE A 61 -10.86 4.06 -2.59
CA ILE A 61 -10.43 3.44 -1.32
C ILE A 61 -11.64 2.90 -0.55
N SER A 62 -12.71 3.68 -0.44
CA SER A 62 -13.95 3.25 0.22
C SER A 62 -14.58 2.04 -0.46
N ASN A 63 -14.62 2.01 -1.80
CA ASN A 63 -15.16 0.90 -2.57
C ASN A 63 -14.36 -0.40 -2.37
N TRP A 64 -13.04 -0.31 -2.32
CA TRP A 64 -12.18 -1.45 -1.98
C TRP A 64 -12.39 -1.93 -0.55
N VAL A 65 -12.37 -1.03 0.44
CA VAL A 65 -12.51 -1.40 1.86
C VAL A 65 -13.88 -1.97 2.17
N ARG A 66 -14.95 -1.49 1.53
CA ARG A 66 -16.32 -2.04 1.67
C ARG A 66 -16.54 -3.33 0.88
N GLY A 67 -15.58 -3.73 0.04
CA GLY A 67 -15.74 -4.88 -0.85
C GLY A 67 -16.77 -4.64 -1.96
N VAL A 68 -17.03 -3.38 -2.34
CA VAL A 68 -17.78 -3.08 -3.57
C VAL A 68 -16.90 -3.38 -4.78
N ARG A 69 -15.64 -2.95 -4.73
CA ARG A 69 -14.61 -3.34 -5.70
C ARG A 69 -13.90 -4.59 -5.19
N ARG A 70 -14.12 -5.73 -5.85
CA ARG A 70 -13.60 -7.05 -5.46
C ARG A 70 -12.59 -7.59 -6.47
N GLY A 71 -11.84 -8.60 -6.04
CA GLY A 71 -10.92 -9.35 -6.87
C GLY A 71 -9.47 -8.84 -6.80
N GLN A 72 -8.62 -9.54 -7.54
CA GLN A 72 -7.21 -9.23 -7.74
C GLN A 72 -7.05 -7.96 -8.58
N VAL A 73 -6.18 -7.06 -8.14
CA VAL A 73 -5.73 -5.93 -8.96
C VAL A 73 -4.57 -6.40 -9.84
N SER A 74 -4.74 -6.34 -11.16
CA SER A 74 -3.74 -6.75 -12.15
C SER A 74 -2.90 -5.59 -12.71
N ASP A 75 -3.42 -4.37 -12.64
CA ASP A 75 -2.77 -3.16 -13.15
C ASP A 75 -1.49 -2.83 -12.35
N ILE A 76 -0.34 -2.89 -13.03
CA ILE A 76 0.96 -2.68 -12.40
C ILE A 76 1.17 -1.24 -11.92
N GLU A 77 0.58 -0.24 -12.58
CA GLU A 77 0.69 1.15 -12.16
C GLU A 77 -0.09 1.39 -10.87
N VAL A 78 -1.29 0.81 -10.78
CA VAL A 78 -2.10 0.85 -9.54
C VAL A 78 -1.33 0.21 -8.38
N LEU A 79 -0.76 -0.98 -8.58
CA LEU A 79 0.01 -1.67 -7.56
C LEU A 79 1.26 -0.87 -7.16
N THR A 80 1.94 -0.24 -8.13
CA THR A 80 3.13 0.57 -7.87
C THR A 80 2.80 1.81 -7.05
N ARG A 81 1.74 2.56 -7.38
CA ARG A 81 1.30 3.72 -6.58
C ARG A 81 0.91 3.33 -5.16
N ILE A 82 0.32 2.16 -4.98
CA ILE A 82 0.00 1.62 -3.64
C ILE A 82 1.29 1.27 -2.89
N ALA A 83 2.22 0.57 -3.52
CA ALA A 83 3.47 0.18 -2.90
C ALA A 83 4.35 1.38 -2.52
N ASP A 84 4.44 2.38 -3.39
CA ASP A 84 5.20 3.60 -3.15
C ASP A 84 4.52 4.46 -2.07
N GLY A 85 3.20 4.64 -2.15
CA GLY A 85 2.45 5.45 -1.19
C GLY A 85 2.41 4.88 0.23
N LEU A 86 2.49 3.56 0.37
CA LEU A 86 2.56 2.89 1.67
C LEU A 86 4.00 2.61 2.13
N GLU A 87 4.99 3.10 1.39
CA GLU A 87 6.42 2.85 1.63
C GLU A 87 6.71 1.37 1.91
N MET A 88 6.18 0.49 1.04
CA MET A 88 6.27 -0.95 1.23
C MET A 88 7.73 -1.41 1.21
N PRO A 89 8.12 -2.27 2.17
CA PRO A 89 9.43 -2.91 2.13
C PRO A 89 9.53 -3.88 0.95
N ASP A 90 10.75 -4.16 0.51
CA ASP A 90 11.03 -4.93 -0.70
C ASP A 90 10.37 -6.32 -0.71
N GLU A 91 10.28 -7.00 0.43
CA GLU A 91 9.64 -8.32 0.51
C GLU A 91 8.14 -8.22 0.23
N ALA A 92 7.49 -7.17 0.70
CA ALA A 92 6.07 -6.91 0.42
C ALA A 92 5.85 -6.55 -1.05
N ARG A 93 6.75 -5.76 -1.66
CA ARG A 93 6.72 -5.45 -3.09
C ARG A 93 6.83 -6.72 -3.93
N VAL A 94 7.78 -7.60 -3.60
CA VAL A 94 7.98 -8.87 -4.31
C VAL A 94 6.75 -9.77 -4.20
N LEU A 95 6.15 -9.90 -3.02
CA LEU A 95 4.89 -10.65 -2.85
C LEU A 95 3.74 -10.07 -3.67
N LEU A 96 3.66 -8.74 -3.78
CA LEU A 96 2.68 -8.06 -4.63
C LEU A 96 2.95 -8.28 -6.14
N GLY A 97 4.11 -8.84 -6.49
CA GLY A 97 4.57 -9.07 -7.85
C GLY A 97 5.22 -7.85 -8.49
N LEU A 98 5.79 -6.96 -7.67
CA LEU A 98 6.57 -5.79 -8.09
C LEU A 98 8.06 -6.04 -7.87
N ALA A 99 8.89 -5.27 -8.59
CA ALA A 99 10.31 -5.22 -8.29
C ALA A 99 10.56 -4.54 -6.93
N PRO A 100 11.61 -4.95 -6.20
CA PRO A 100 12.18 -4.20 -5.09
C PRO A 100 12.44 -2.73 -5.46
N ALA A 101 12.25 -1.81 -4.52
CA ALA A 101 12.51 -0.39 -4.71
C ALA A 101 14.01 -0.06 -4.63
N ASP A 102 14.72 -0.64 -3.65
CA ASP A 102 16.11 -0.26 -3.34
C ASP A 102 17.15 -0.94 -4.23
N THR A 103 16.85 -2.10 -4.83
CA THR A 103 17.94 -3.02 -5.17
C THR A 103 18.67 -2.76 -6.50
N ARG A 104 18.15 -1.94 -7.43
CA ARG A 104 18.84 -1.64 -8.73
C ARG A 104 18.14 -0.64 -9.65
N VAL A 105 16.80 -0.55 -9.60
CA VAL A 105 16.02 0.24 -10.57
C VAL A 105 16.23 1.75 -10.36
N ALA A 106 16.31 2.19 -9.10
CA ALA A 106 16.61 3.59 -8.76
C ALA A 106 17.99 4.02 -9.30
N ALA A 107 19.00 3.16 -9.16
CA ALA A 107 20.35 3.42 -9.67
C ALA A 107 20.39 3.59 -11.21
N ILE A 108 19.58 2.81 -11.94
CA ILE A 108 19.48 2.93 -13.41
C ILE A 108 18.72 4.20 -13.82
N ARG A 109 17.64 4.57 -13.11
CA ARG A 109 16.85 5.77 -13.41
C ARG A 109 17.56 7.09 -13.08
N GLY A 110 18.43 7.08 -12.08
CA GLY A 110 19.24 8.23 -11.68
C GLY A 110 20.51 8.43 -12.53
N ALA A 111 20.91 7.45 -13.35
CA ALA A 111 21.97 7.60 -14.32
C ALA A 111 21.44 8.37 -15.55
N ARG A 112 21.45 9.71 -15.47
CA ARG A 112 21.11 10.59 -16.59
C ARG A 112 22.15 11.68 -16.78
#